data_AF-A0AAN4L892-F1
#
_entry.id   AF-A0AAN4L892-F1
#
_cell.length_a   1.000
_cell.length_b   1.000
_cell.length_c   1.000
_cell.angle_alpha   90.00
_cell.angle_beta   90.00
_cell.angle_gamma   90.00
#
_symmetry.space_group_name_H-M   'P 1'
#
loop_
_entity.id
_entity.type
_entity.pdbx_description
1 polymer ?
#
loop_
_entity_poly.entity_id
_entity_poly.type
_entity_poly.pdbx_seq_one_letter_code
_entity_poly.pdbx_strand_id
1 'polypeptide(L)'
;MRRMTLLFLVFILSLGASGQAMAYTTTDLGEGIIEDPALEDGLKLILNKPLDMPLTSTDLEQLEVVDLSNAGIHSLSGLEYATNLTHLRLYGNEIEDLTPLKHLTQLREIDVRNNYITSIDALTELKDLGRLYISNNSISSIEVVRGFNRLHTFHASGNQIASIAALSDADALKWLEISNNTISDLTPLMGKTRLQQLNVANNQIQTLDVLAELPNTLRNLNVAGNQITDLTPLEHMTRLRTLDISGNQVQHLKGLEELTGLTELNAESNQIYDLEPLRQLSSLDVLKLSNNRVWDLTPIAGFTFTRDQSATNVIQDISASTSLSSGIQTSVSEVEPAGLTVQNNYLDVVSGSHTMQLLNRMNVREQKRTPQGSFQRLIEGSTTAYVGDRAYALDAAPFIDEGRTYVPLRFVSEQLNARVNWNSGTREAVITQNDKTIRWSVGNKQVVVNDTLAINDAPLLMKDGKAFVPVRFISEQFNTSVGYIGSSKTILIFENKQLGESVQP
;
A
#
# COMPACT_ATOMS: atom_id res chain seq x y z
N MET A 1 38.63 -43.21 -51.06
CA MET A 1 38.76 -41.73 -50.99
C MET A 1 37.36 -41.13 -50.93
N ARG A 2 37.19 -40.11 -50.09
CA ARG A 2 35.93 -39.50 -49.61
C ARG A 2 34.92 -39.02 -50.66
N ARG A 3 33.68 -38.80 -50.15
CA ARG A 3 32.50 -38.00 -50.59
C ARG A 3 31.36 -38.88 -51.13
N MET A 4 30.08 -38.67 -50.82
CA MET A 4 29.36 -37.48 -50.37
C MET A 4 27.97 -37.88 -49.81
N THR A 5 27.51 -37.08 -48.85
CA THR A 5 26.14 -36.74 -48.39
C THR A 5 24.91 -37.31 -49.11
N LEU A 6 23.90 -37.74 -48.36
CA LEU A 6 22.50 -37.66 -48.78
C LEU A 6 21.59 -37.24 -47.62
N LEU A 7 21.13 -35.99 -47.70
CA LEU A 7 20.01 -35.42 -46.95
C LEU A 7 18.72 -36.07 -47.45
N PHE A 8 17.84 -36.54 -46.56
CA PHE A 8 16.45 -36.82 -46.92
C PHE A 8 15.52 -35.80 -46.25
N LEU A 9 15.05 -34.88 -47.07
CA LEU A 9 13.97 -33.94 -46.81
C LEU A 9 12.66 -34.67 -47.13
N VAL A 10 11.75 -34.83 -46.17
CA VAL A 10 10.37 -35.25 -46.48
C VAL A 10 9.44 -34.09 -46.24
N PHE A 11 8.91 -33.57 -47.34
CA PHE A 11 7.85 -32.59 -47.43
C PHE A 11 6.53 -33.37 -47.52
N ILE A 12 5.58 -33.13 -46.62
CA ILE A 12 4.17 -33.52 -46.83
C ILE A 12 3.32 -32.28 -46.61
N LEU A 13 2.55 -31.95 -47.66
CA LEU A 13 1.56 -30.88 -47.72
C LEU A 13 0.25 -31.54 -48.16
N SER A 14 -0.80 -31.50 -47.33
CA SER A 14 -2.14 -30.98 -47.70
C SER A 14 -3.25 -31.27 -46.67
N LEU A 15 -3.91 -30.19 -46.25
CA LEU A 15 -5.36 -29.98 -46.01
C LEU A 15 -6.15 -30.87 -45.02
N GLY A 16 -6.43 -30.27 -43.84
CA GLY A 16 -7.80 -29.94 -43.38
C GLY A 16 -8.77 -31.04 -42.94
N ALA A 17 -8.86 -31.29 -41.62
CA ALA A 17 -10.10 -31.39 -40.83
C ALA A 17 -9.80 -31.76 -39.36
N SER A 18 -10.34 -30.95 -38.42
CA SER A 18 -10.64 -31.21 -36.99
C SER A 18 -9.61 -31.96 -36.11
N GLY A 19 -9.17 -31.28 -35.04
CA GLY A 19 -8.15 -31.73 -34.10
C GLY A 19 -8.41 -33.11 -33.49
N GLN A 20 -7.47 -34.01 -33.76
CA GLN A 20 -7.17 -35.16 -32.93
C GLN A 20 -5.80 -34.90 -32.30
N ALA A 21 -5.70 -35.18 -30.99
CA ALA A 21 -4.46 -35.11 -30.24
C ALA A 21 -3.36 -35.89 -30.96
N MET A 22 -2.26 -35.20 -31.29
CA MET A 22 -1.02 -35.88 -31.66
C MET A 22 -0.52 -36.59 -30.41
N ALA A 23 -0.77 -37.89 -30.31
CA ALA A 23 -0.16 -38.74 -29.30
C ALA A 23 1.35 -38.72 -29.54
N TYR A 24 2.10 -38.10 -28.64
CA TYR A 24 3.55 -38.23 -28.56
C TYR A 24 3.86 -39.63 -28.03
N THR A 25 3.76 -40.66 -28.86
CA THR A 25 4.32 -41.97 -28.52
C THR A 25 5.83 -41.90 -28.75
N THR A 26 6.56 -41.39 -27.76
CA THR A 26 8.01 -41.56 -27.68
C THR A 26 8.27 -42.98 -27.20
N THR A 27 9.01 -43.76 -27.99
CA THR A 27 9.59 -45.02 -27.53
C THR A 27 10.60 -44.68 -26.45
N ASP A 28 10.21 -44.97 -25.20
CA ASP A 28 11.01 -44.84 -23.99
C ASP A 28 12.23 -45.78 -24.09
N LEU A 29 13.40 -45.21 -24.43
CA LEU A 29 14.64 -45.95 -24.68
C LEU A 29 15.48 -46.16 -23.40
N GLY A 30 14.90 -45.99 -22.21
CA GLY A 30 15.58 -46.27 -20.94
C GLY A 30 16.64 -45.23 -20.54
N GLU A 31 16.66 -44.08 -21.20
CA GLU A 31 17.33 -42.87 -20.72
C GLU A 31 16.32 -42.05 -19.91
N GLY A 32 16.68 -41.59 -18.72
CA GLY A 32 15.78 -40.87 -17.81
C GLY A 32 15.14 -39.65 -18.49
N ILE A 33 13.82 -39.57 -18.43
CA ILE A 33 13.03 -38.52 -19.12
C ILE A 33 13.07 -37.19 -18.35
N ILE A 34 13.38 -37.22 -17.06
CA ILE A 34 13.56 -36.02 -16.22
C ILE A 34 15.03 -35.62 -16.19
N GLU A 35 15.35 -34.39 -16.57
CA GLU A 35 16.74 -33.90 -16.62
C GLU A 35 17.26 -33.44 -15.24
N ASP A 36 16.39 -32.88 -14.42
CA ASP A 36 16.73 -32.31 -13.11
C ASP A 36 16.68 -33.41 -12.02
N PRO A 37 17.80 -33.74 -11.35
CA PRO A 37 17.82 -34.80 -10.35
C PRO A 37 16.92 -34.53 -9.14
N ALA A 38 16.78 -33.27 -8.72
CA ALA A 38 15.93 -32.92 -7.59
C ALA A 38 14.45 -33.09 -7.94
N LEU A 39 14.07 -32.73 -9.18
CA LEU A 39 12.74 -33.03 -9.70
C LEU A 39 12.52 -34.55 -9.79
N GLU A 40 13.48 -35.30 -10.35
CA GLU A 40 13.33 -36.74 -10.52
C GLU A 40 13.18 -37.46 -9.17
N ASP A 41 14.06 -37.17 -8.21
CA ASP A 41 14.01 -37.77 -6.88
C ASP A 41 12.72 -37.38 -6.13
N GLY A 42 12.30 -36.12 -6.25
CA GLY A 42 11.03 -35.64 -5.69
C GLY A 42 9.82 -36.37 -6.26
N LEU A 43 9.76 -36.54 -7.58
CA LEU A 43 8.68 -37.26 -8.25
C LEU A 43 8.69 -38.76 -7.91
N LYS A 44 9.86 -39.38 -7.77
CA LYS A 44 9.98 -40.77 -7.30
C LYS A 44 9.41 -40.94 -5.90
N LEU A 45 9.65 -39.99 -4.99
CA LEU A 45 9.07 -40.01 -3.66
C LEU A 45 7.54 -39.91 -3.70
N ILE A 46 6.99 -39.02 -4.53
CA ILE A 46 5.53 -38.86 -4.70
C ILE A 46 4.90 -40.15 -5.24
N LEU A 47 5.55 -40.79 -6.21
CA LEU A 47 5.08 -42.02 -6.86
C LEU A 47 5.45 -43.31 -6.09
N ASN A 48 6.16 -43.19 -4.96
CA ASN A 48 6.71 -44.31 -4.20
C ASN A 48 7.55 -45.29 -5.07
N LYS A 49 8.44 -44.72 -5.88
CA LYS A 49 9.35 -45.44 -6.79
C LYS A 49 10.77 -45.53 -6.20
N PRO A 50 11.52 -46.60 -6.48
CA PRO A 50 12.93 -46.70 -6.11
C PRO A 50 13.79 -45.61 -6.76
N LEU A 51 14.75 -45.06 -6.01
CA LEU A 51 15.62 -43.96 -6.47
C LEU A 51 16.54 -44.37 -7.65
N ASP A 52 16.87 -45.65 -7.75
CA ASP A 52 17.78 -46.22 -8.76
C ASP A 52 17.12 -46.59 -10.09
N MET A 53 15.79 -46.47 -10.21
CA MET A 53 15.06 -46.72 -11.45
C MET A 53 14.57 -45.41 -12.07
N PRO A 54 14.87 -45.13 -13.36
CA PRO A 54 14.41 -43.92 -14.02
C PRO A 54 12.88 -43.89 -14.13
N LEU A 55 12.30 -42.69 -14.04
CA LEU A 55 10.87 -42.49 -14.27
C LEU A 55 10.54 -42.57 -15.77
N THR A 56 9.44 -43.25 -16.09
CA THR A 56 8.88 -43.34 -17.45
C THR A 56 7.74 -42.34 -17.65
N SER A 57 7.33 -42.10 -18.90
CA SER A 57 6.18 -41.23 -19.19
C SER A 57 4.87 -41.78 -18.57
N THR A 58 4.72 -43.11 -18.54
CA THR A 58 3.58 -43.78 -17.88
C THR A 58 3.57 -43.59 -16.35
N ASP A 59 4.75 -43.43 -15.74
CA ASP A 59 4.82 -43.08 -14.32
C ASP A 59 4.34 -41.65 -14.09
N LEU A 60 4.74 -40.72 -14.97
CA LEU A 60 4.38 -39.31 -14.86
C LEU A 60 2.89 -39.05 -15.13
N GLU A 61 2.24 -39.84 -16.00
CA GLU A 61 0.79 -39.77 -16.22
C GLU A 61 -0.05 -40.05 -14.96
N GLN A 62 0.52 -40.68 -13.92
CA GLN A 62 -0.19 -40.95 -12.66
C GLN A 62 -0.21 -39.74 -11.71
N LEU A 63 0.55 -38.68 -12.02
CA LEU A 63 0.64 -37.50 -11.17
C LEU A 63 -0.60 -36.61 -11.33
N GLU A 64 -1.33 -36.43 -10.24
CA GLU A 64 -2.46 -35.47 -10.17
C GLU A 64 -2.12 -34.22 -9.36
N VAL A 65 -1.30 -34.38 -8.32
CA VAL A 65 -0.86 -33.31 -7.41
C VAL A 65 0.62 -33.49 -7.15
N VAL A 66 1.39 -32.43 -7.39
CA VAL A 66 2.83 -32.39 -7.14
C VAL A 66 3.13 -31.19 -6.24
N ASP A 67 3.82 -31.44 -5.13
CA ASP A 67 4.39 -30.41 -4.27
C ASP A 67 5.85 -30.73 -4.02
N LEU A 68 6.73 -29.93 -4.62
CA LEU A 68 8.18 -30.01 -4.51
C LEU A 68 8.75 -28.62 -4.20
N SER A 69 8.13 -27.95 -3.23
CA SER A 69 8.57 -26.64 -2.76
C SER A 69 9.92 -26.74 -2.03
N ASN A 70 10.84 -25.80 -2.29
CA ASN A 70 12.19 -25.74 -1.70
C ASN A 70 13.04 -26.99 -1.97
N ALA A 71 12.90 -27.61 -3.13
CA ALA A 71 13.63 -28.82 -3.52
C ALA A 71 14.96 -28.54 -4.25
N GLY A 72 15.22 -27.28 -4.64
CA GLY A 72 16.40 -26.92 -5.43
C GLY A 72 16.26 -27.30 -6.91
N ILE A 73 15.03 -27.30 -7.43
CA ILE A 73 14.73 -27.62 -8.83
C ILE A 73 15.11 -26.44 -9.73
N HIS A 74 15.80 -26.71 -10.83
CA HIS A 74 16.21 -25.74 -11.84
C HIS A 74 15.45 -25.94 -13.16
N SER A 75 15.23 -27.21 -13.56
CA SER A 75 14.55 -27.55 -14.81
C SER A 75 13.29 -28.37 -14.58
N LEU A 76 12.25 -28.07 -15.36
CA LEU A 76 11.00 -28.83 -15.41
C LEU A 76 10.93 -29.83 -16.57
N SER A 77 12.02 -30.00 -17.32
CA SER A 77 12.08 -30.94 -18.44
C SER A 77 11.65 -32.35 -18.01
N GLY A 78 10.78 -32.95 -18.81
CA GLY A 78 10.13 -34.22 -18.55
C GLY A 78 8.79 -34.10 -17.84
N LEU A 79 8.47 -33.00 -17.16
CA LEU A 79 7.16 -32.82 -16.53
C LEU A 79 6.02 -32.65 -17.54
N GLU A 80 6.33 -32.38 -18.82
CA GLU A 80 5.34 -32.31 -19.91
C GLU A 80 4.54 -33.61 -20.12
N TYR A 81 5.02 -34.75 -19.62
CA TYR A 81 4.32 -36.04 -19.68
C TYR A 81 3.30 -36.22 -18.54
N ALA A 82 3.30 -35.36 -17.51
CA ALA A 82 2.35 -35.42 -16.40
C ALA A 82 0.97 -34.83 -16.79
N THR A 83 0.34 -35.40 -17.82
CA THR A 83 -0.85 -34.83 -18.48
C THR A 83 -2.12 -34.79 -17.61
N ASN A 84 -2.17 -35.57 -16.52
CA ASN A 84 -3.27 -35.57 -15.54
C ASN A 84 -3.05 -34.60 -14.37
N LEU A 85 -1.97 -33.82 -14.40
CA LEU A 85 -1.62 -32.91 -13.31
C LEU A 85 -2.65 -31.79 -13.18
N THR A 86 -3.15 -31.61 -11.96
CA THR A 86 -4.16 -30.60 -11.61
C THR A 86 -3.63 -29.52 -10.67
N HIS A 87 -2.67 -29.86 -9.81
CA HIS A 87 -2.06 -28.94 -8.85
C HIS A 87 -0.54 -29.12 -8.86
N LEU A 88 0.17 -28.02 -9.06
CA LEU A 88 1.63 -28.00 -9.09
C LEU A 88 2.16 -26.90 -8.16
N ARG A 89 2.91 -27.30 -7.13
CA ARG A 89 3.56 -26.38 -6.18
C ARG A 89 5.07 -26.57 -6.22
N LEU A 90 5.75 -25.49 -6.53
CA LEU A 90 7.18 -25.39 -6.77
C LEU A 90 7.74 -24.11 -6.14
N TYR A 91 7.15 -23.65 -5.03
CA TYR A 91 7.59 -22.48 -4.28
C TYR A 91 9.07 -22.62 -3.92
N GLY A 92 9.86 -21.54 -4.04
CA GLY A 92 11.21 -21.48 -3.48
C GLY A 92 12.21 -22.41 -4.18
N ASN A 93 12.15 -22.47 -5.51
CA ASN A 93 13.10 -23.23 -6.33
C ASN A 93 13.92 -22.25 -7.20
N GLU A 94 14.65 -22.78 -8.18
CA GLU A 94 15.55 -22.03 -9.07
C GLU A 94 15.07 -22.10 -10.53
N ILE A 95 13.74 -22.15 -10.73
CA ILE A 95 13.13 -22.37 -12.05
C ILE A 95 13.11 -21.07 -12.86
N GLU A 96 13.48 -21.16 -14.13
CA GLU A 96 13.38 -20.07 -15.11
C GLU A 96 12.35 -20.33 -16.22
N ASP A 97 12.24 -21.59 -16.67
CA ASP A 97 11.45 -21.98 -17.84
C ASP A 97 10.20 -22.80 -17.46
N LEU A 98 9.04 -22.30 -17.86
CA LEU A 98 7.74 -22.95 -17.68
C LEU A 98 7.26 -23.70 -18.93
N THR A 99 8.04 -23.74 -20.01
CA THR A 99 7.69 -24.40 -21.28
C THR A 99 7.19 -25.84 -21.11
N PRO A 100 7.77 -26.68 -20.25
CA PRO A 100 7.26 -28.03 -20.00
C PRO A 100 5.80 -28.09 -19.54
N LEU A 101 5.27 -27.01 -18.94
CA LEU A 101 3.89 -26.95 -18.46
C LEU A 101 2.86 -26.65 -19.56
N LYS A 102 3.31 -26.25 -20.75
CA LYS A 102 2.49 -25.63 -21.80
C LYS A 102 1.24 -26.41 -22.20
N HIS A 103 1.31 -27.75 -22.16
CA HIS A 103 0.23 -28.63 -22.61
C HIS A 103 -0.52 -29.32 -21.46
N LEU A 104 -0.20 -29.02 -20.21
CA LEU A 104 -0.81 -29.60 -19.01
C LEU A 104 -2.17 -28.94 -18.69
N THR A 105 -3.09 -28.99 -19.67
CA THR A 105 -4.35 -28.23 -19.69
C THR A 105 -5.35 -28.56 -18.56
N GLN A 106 -5.08 -29.61 -17.78
CA GLN A 106 -5.87 -29.97 -16.59
C GLN A 106 -5.49 -29.17 -15.33
N LEU A 107 -4.40 -28.40 -15.38
CA LEU A 107 -3.93 -27.59 -14.26
C LEU A 107 -5.00 -26.59 -13.80
N ARG A 108 -5.25 -26.61 -12.50
CA ARG A 108 -6.18 -25.74 -11.75
C ARG A 108 -5.44 -24.79 -10.82
N GLU A 109 -4.27 -25.20 -10.35
CA GLU A 109 -3.39 -24.43 -9.49
C GLU A 109 -1.94 -24.58 -9.91
N ILE A 110 -1.24 -23.44 -9.99
CA ILE A 110 0.20 -23.38 -10.16
C ILE A 110 0.75 -22.41 -9.10
N ASP A 111 1.67 -22.89 -8.28
CA ASP A 111 2.48 -22.08 -7.38
C ASP A 111 3.96 -22.19 -7.75
N VAL A 112 4.50 -21.09 -8.26
CA VAL A 112 5.92 -20.93 -8.65
C VAL A 112 6.50 -19.66 -8.02
N ARG A 113 5.98 -19.26 -6.86
CA ARG A 113 6.52 -18.12 -6.10
C ARG A 113 7.98 -18.33 -5.73
N ASN A 114 8.75 -17.24 -5.61
CA ASN A 114 10.18 -17.27 -5.26
C ASN A 114 10.98 -18.20 -6.19
N ASN A 115 11.04 -17.85 -7.46
CA ASN A 115 11.83 -18.49 -8.50
C ASN A 115 12.51 -17.40 -9.36
N TYR A 116 13.06 -17.75 -10.52
CA TYR A 116 13.73 -16.83 -11.43
C TYR A 116 12.97 -16.62 -12.75
N ILE A 117 11.64 -16.77 -12.72
CA ILE A 117 10.78 -16.72 -13.91
C ILE A 117 10.69 -15.29 -14.43
N THR A 118 10.84 -15.12 -15.75
CA THR A 118 10.71 -13.82 -16.43
C THR A 118 9.49 -13.74 -17.35
N SER A 119 8.96 -14.89 -17.79
CA SER A 119 7.77 -14.98 -18.63
C SER A 119 6.87 -16.15 -18.23
N ILE A 120 5.56 -15.93 -18.34
CA ILE A 120 4.52 -16.95 -18.15
C ILE A 120 3.80 -17.30 -19.45
N ASP A 121 4.38 -16.93 -20.61
CA ASP A 121 3.75 -17.16 -21.93
C ASP A 121 3.49 -18.64 -22.22
N ALA A 122 4.30 -19.53 -21.65
CA ALA A 122 4.09 -20.97 -21.71
C ALA A 122 2.71 -21.40 -21.19
N LEU A 123 2.10 -20.65 -20.27
CA LEU A 123 0.84 -20.99 -19.63
C LEU A 123 -0.41 -20.65 -20.48
N THR A 124 -0.24 -20.10 -21.67
CA THR A 124 -1.34 -19.58 -22.53
C THR A 124 -2.50 -20.55 -22.74
N GLU A 125 -2.24 -21.86 -22.85
CA GLU A 125 -3.29 -22.86 -23.10
C GLU A 125 -4.02 -23.34 -21.82
N LEU A 126 -3.57 -22.93 -20.63
CA LEU A 126 -4.11 -23.38 -19.33
C LEU A 126 -5.38 -22.60 -18.94
N LYS A 127 -6.37 -22.58 -19.83
CA LYS A 127 -7.62 -21.78 -19.74
C LYS A 127 -8.49 -22.10 -18.52
N ASP A 128 -8.20 -23.24 -17.90
CA ASP A 128 -8.95 -23.84 -16.82
C ASP A 128 -8.34 -23.56 -15.42
N LEU A 129 -7.24 -22.80 -15.39
CA LEU A 129 -6.51 -22.39 -14.21
C LEU A 129 -7.36 -21.45 -13.34
N GLY A 130 -7.50 -21.79 -12.05
CA GLY A 130 -8.26 -21.02 -11.07
C GLY A 130 -7.40 -20.25 -10.07
N ARG A 131 -6.19 -20.77 -9.79
CA ARG A 131 -5.23 -20.19 -8.86
C ARG A 131 -3.85 -20.12 -9.51
N LEU A 132 -3.27 -18.93 -9.53
CA LEU A 132 -1.92 -18.71 -10.04
C LEU A 132 -1.11 -17.86 -9.06
N TYR A 133 -0.02 -18.43 -8.57
CA TYR A 133 0.90 -17.79 -7.65
C TYR A 133 2.29 -17.68 -8.31
N ILE A 134 2.68 -16.46 -8.68
CA ILE A 134 3.90 -16.12 -9.42
C ILE A 134 4.70 -14.99 -8.73
N SER A 135 4.40 -14.73 -7.45
CA SER A 135 5.03 -13.65 -6.69
C SER A 135 6.54 -13.87 -6.51
N ASN A 136 7.30 -12.79 -6.34
CA ASN A 136 8.75 -12.79 -6.17
C ASN A 136 9.47 -13.51 -7.33
N ASN A 137 9.31 -12.95 -8.51
CA ASN A 137 9.95 -13.35 -9.76
C ASN A 137 10.37 -12.08 -10.52
N SER A 138 10.69 -12.17 -11.81
CA SER A 138 11.04 -11.02 -12.67
C SER A 138 10.06 -10.87 -13.84
N ILE A 139 8.78 -11.11 -13.61
CA ILE A 139 7.74 -11.08 -14.66
C ILE A 139 7.31 -9.63 -14.91
N SER A 140 7.31 -9.22 -16.17
CA SER A 140 6.87 -7.88 -16.59
C SER A 140 5.52 -7.87 -17.31
N SER A 141 5.14 -8.99 -17.94
CA SER A 141 3.89 -9.13 -18.70
C SER A 141 3.02 -10.24 -18.13
N ILE A 142 1.72 -9.96 -18.04
CA ILE A 142 0.69 -10.93 -17.62
C ILE A 142 -0.42 -11.09 -18.66
N GLU A 143 -0.17 -10.75 -19.94
CA GLU A 143 -1.20 -10.77 -20.99
C GLU A 143 -1.87 -12.14 -21.17
N VAL A 144 -1.17 -13.25 -20.88
CA VAL A 144 -1.76 -14.59 -20.89
C VAL A 144 -2.96 -14.75 -19.95
N VAL A 145 -3.06 -13.92 -18.91
CA VAL A 145 -4.15 -13.99 -17.92
C VAL A 145 -5.52 -13.71 -18.55
N ARG A 146 -5.58 -13.01 -19.69
CA ARG A 146 -6.85 -12.82 -20.44
C ARG A 146 -7.55 -14.14 -20.77
N GLY A 147 -6.80 -15.21 -20.96
CA GLY A 147 -7.34 -16.54 -21.29
C GLY A 147 -7.84 -17.34 -20.09
N PHE A 148 -7.53 -16.92 -18.85
CA PHE A 148 -7.82 -17.69 -17.64
C PHE A 148 -9.22 -17.38 -17.09
N ASN A 149 -10.24 -17.88 -17.79
CA ASN A 149 -11.66 -17.59 -17.49
C ASN A 149 -12.11 -18.03 -16.08
N ARG A 150 -11.36 -18.92 -15.42
CA ARG A 150 -11.67 -19.43 -14.07
C ARG A 150 -10.81 -18.80 -12.98
N LEU A 151 -9.91 -17.89 -13.32
CA LEU A 151 -8.96 -17.30 -12.38
C LEU A 151 -9.70 -16.52 -11.29
N HIS A 152 -9.71 -17.06 -10.08
CA HIS A 152 -10.31 -16.42 -8.92
C HIS A 152 -9.27 -15.95 -7.90
N THR A 153 -8.05 -16.50 -7.95
CA THR A 153 -6.94 -16.13 -7.08
C THR A 153 -5.71 -15.86 -7.92
N PHE A 154 -5.15 -14.65 -7.82
CA PHE A 154 -3.94 -14.27 -8.54
C PHE A 154 -2.97 -13.52 -7.63
N HIS A 155 -1.79 -14.12 -7.42
CA HIS A 155 -0.74 -13.56 -6.56
C HIS A 155 0.52 -13.34 -7.40
N ALA A 156 0.78 -12.08 -7.74
CA ALA A 156 1.89 -11.64 -8.58
C ALA A 156 2.71 -10.51 -7.94
N SER A 157 2.74 -10.46 -6.61
CA SER A 157 3.51 -9.44 -5.88
C SER A 157 5.02 -9.58 -6.12
N GLY A 158 5.80 -8.50 -6.01
CA GLY A 158 7.26 -8.57 -6.14
C GLY A 158 7.71 -8.98 -7.54
N ASN A 159 7.21 -8.26 -8.55
CA ASN A 159 7.52 -8.46 -9.97
C ASN A 159 7.80 -7.10 -10.63
N GLN A 160 7.80 -7.04 -11.96
CA GLN A 160 8.05 -5.85 -12.76
C GLN A 160 6.82 -5.44 -13.59
N ILE A 161 5.62 -5.76 -13.09
CA ILE A 161 4.36 -5.56 -13.80
C ILE A 161 3.98 -4.08 -13.74
N ALA A 162 3.82 -3.46 -14.91
CA ALA A 162 3.37 -2.07 -15.03
C ALA A 162 1.89 -1.96 -15.42
N SER A 163 1.36 -2.96 -16.16
CA SER A 163 0.00 -2.97 -16.69
C SER A 163 -0.76 -4.20 -16.20
N ILE A 164 -1.99 -3.97 -15.75
CA ILE A 164 -2.94 -5.02 -15.39
C ILE A 164 -4.11 -5.12 -16.38
N ALA A 165 -3.95 -4.60 -17.60
CA ALA A 165 -4.99 -4.62 -18.64
C ALA A 165 -5.50 -6.04 -18.95
N ALA A 166 -4.66 -7.06 -18.76
CA ALA A 166 -5.02 -8.46 -18.91
C ALA A 166 -6.11 -8.93 -17.92
N LEU A 167 -6.26 -8.24 -16.78
CA LEU A 167 -7.25 -8.57 -15.76
C LEU A 167 -8.66 -8.12 -16.13
N SER A 168 -8.85 -7.29 -17.16
CA SER A 168 -10.18 -6.82 -17.57
C SER A 168 -11.16 -7.95 -17.88
N ASP A 169 -10.68 -9.12 -18.32
CA ASP A 169 -11.49 -10.27 -18.69
C ASP A 169 -11.60 -11.32 -17.56
N ALA A 170 -10.89 -11.12 -16.43
CA ALA A 170 -10.85 -12.06 -15.30
C ALA A 170 -12.06 -11.90 -14.36
N ASP A 171 -13.27 -12.15 -14.85
CA ASP A 171 -14.51 -11.87 -14.10
C ASP A 171 -14.73 -12.76 -12.86
N ALA A 172 -14.02 -13.89 -12.77
CA ALA A 172 -14.04 -14.77 -11.61
C ALA A 172 -13.18 -14.27 -10.44
N LEU A 173 -12.39 -13.21 -10.63
CA LEU A 173 -11.40 -12.73 -9.68
C LEU A 173 -12.02 -12.34 -8.33
N LYS A 174 -11.49 -12.92 -7.26
CA LYS A 174 -11.90 -12.70 -5.87
C LYS A 174 -10.76 -12.18 -5.01
N TRP A 175 -9.55 -12.70 -5.24
CA TRP A 175 -8.34 -12.36 -4.51
C TRP A 175 -7.25 -11.94 -5.48
N LEU A 176 -6.84 -10.68 -5.40
CA LEU A 176 -5.75 -10.13 -6.18
C LEU A 176 -4.68 -9.58 -5.25
N GLU A 177 -3.48 -10.15 -5.33
CA GLU A 177 -2.28 -9.67 -4.64
C GLU A 177 -1.20 -9.35 -5.67
N ILE A 178 -0.94 -8.07 -5.89
CA ILE A 178 0.01 -7.60 -6.91
C ILE A 178 0.83 -6.41 -6.39
N SER A 179 1.16 -6.45 -5.10
CA SER A 179 1.99 -5.45 -4.43
C SER A 179 3.44 -5.45 -4.94
N ASN A 180 4.21 -4.39 -4.67
CA ASN A 180 5.63 -4.30 -5.05
C ASN A 180 5.82 -4.50 -6.57
N ASN A 181 5.19 -3.63 -7.34
CA ASN A 181 5.23 -3.58 -8.81
C ASN A 181 5.30 -2.10 -9.24
N THR A 182 5.03 -1.78 -10.51
CA THR A 182 5.04 -0.40 -11.03
C THR A 182 3.67 0.04 -11.59
N ILE A 183 2.59 -0.51 -11.04
CA ILE A 183 1.22 -0.26 -11.49
C ILE A 183 0.79 1.15 -11.10
N SER A 184 0.18 1.88 -12.02
CA SER A 184 -0.41 3.20 -11.77
C SER A 184 -1.90 3.28 -12.11
N ASP A 185 -2.39 2.39 -12.98
CA ASP A 185 -3.78 2.37 -13.44
C ASP A 185 -4.53 1.14 -12.94
N LEU A 186 -5.60 1.37 -12.18
CA LEU A 186 -6.49 0.34 -11.67
C LEU A 186 -7.77 0.17 -12.52
N THR A 187 -7.97 0.95 -13.59
CA THR A 187 -9.14 0.89 -14.48
C THR A 187 -9.48 -0.52 -14.97
N PRO A 188 -8.52 -1.42 -15.27
CA PRO A 188 -8.83 -2.81 -15.64
C PRO A 188 -9.59 -3.62 -14.59
N LEU A 189 -9.63 -3.17 -13.33
CA LEU A 189 -10.43 -3.79 -12.27
C LEU A 189 -11.91 -3.39 -12.33
N MET A 190 -12.30 -2.44 -13.18
CA MET A 190 -13.68 -2.04 -13.37
C MET A 190 -14.57 -3.27 -13.65
N GLY A 191 -15.72 -3.34 -12.98
CA GLY A 191 -16.68 -4.43 -13.15
C GLY A 191 -16.25 -5.77 -12.51
N LYS A 192 -15.17 -5.83 -11.72
CA LYS A 192 -14.79 -7.06 -10.98
C LYS A 192 -15.71 -7.31 -9.79
N THR A 193 -16.93 -7.75 -10.10
CA THR A 193 -18.06 -7.84 -9.16
C THR A 193 -17.88 -8.87 -8.03
N ARG A 194 -16.86 -9.71 -8.12
CA ARG A 194 -16.57 -10.76 -7.14
C ARG A 194 -15.36 -10.44 -6.27
N LEU A 195 -14.68 -9.31 -6.51
CA LEU A 195 -13.45 -8.96 -5.81
C LEU A 195 -13.75 -8.72 -4.32
N GLN A 196 -13.07 -9.48 -3.47
CA GLN A 196 -13.20 -9.44 -2.01
C GLN A 196 -11.92 -8.96 -1.34
N GLN A 197 -10.78 -9.19 -1.98
CA GLN A 197 -9.49 -8.75 -1.51
C GLN A 197 -8.68 -8.14 -2.64
N LEU A 198 -8.11 -6.97 -2.36
CA LEU A 198 -7.22 -6.25 -3.25
C LEU A 198 -6.00 -5.80 -2.46
N ASN A 199 -4.82 -6.31 -2.82
CA ASN A 199 -3.54 -5.82 -2.34
C ASN A 199 -2.72 -5.30 -3.52
N VAL A 200 -2.56 -3.98 -3.56
CA VAL A 200 -1.78 -3.24 -4.57
C VAL A 200 -0.76 -2.32 -3.88
N ALA A 201 -0.31 -2.71 -2.68
CA ALA A 201 0.68 -1.94 -1.93
C ALA A 201 1.99 -1.74 -2.71
N ASN A 202 2.74 -0.68 -2.40
CA ASN A 202 4.05 -0.38 -2.99
C ASN A 202 4.00 -0.37 -4.53
N ASN A 203 3.15 0.50 -5.07
CA ASN A 203 2.97 0.74 -6.49
C ASN A 203 3.01 2.27 -6.75
N GLN A 204 2.49 2.74 -7.89
CA GLN A 204 2.48 4.15 -8.29
C GLN A 204 1.05 4.69 -8.42
N ILE A 205 0.12 4.19 -7.62
CA ILE A 205 -1.31 4.53 -7.70
C ILE A 205 -1.55 5.89 -7.06
N GLN A 206 -2.28 6.75 -7.75
CA GLN A 206 -2.62 8.10 -7.29
C GLN A 206 -4.10 8.27 -6.92
N THR A 207 -5.00 7.58 -7.63
CA THR A 207 -6.45 7.68 -7.42
C THR A 207 -7.07 6.30 -7.22
N LEU A 208 -8.20 6.29 -6.50
CA LEU A 208 -8.98 5.09 -6.23
C LEU A 208 -10.32 5.11 -6.99
N ASP A 209 -10.49 5.96 -8.00
CA ASP A 209 -11.80 6.24 -8.61
C ASP A 209 -12.51 4.98 -9.13
N VAL A 210 -11.75 4.01 -9.66
CA VAL A 210 -12.31 2.72 -10.11
C VAL A 210 -13.01 1.95 -8.98
N LEU A 211 -12.59 2.17 -7.73
CA LEU A 211 -13.18 1.53 -6.56
C LEU A 211 -14.60 2.05 -6.30
N ALA A 212 -14.92 3.30 -6.69
CA ALA A 212 -16.28 3.84 -6.63
C ALA A 212 -17.28 3.02 -7.48
N GLU A 213 -16.80 2.42 -8.57
CA GLU A 213 -17.61 1.63 -9.51
C GLU A 213 -17.67 0.14 -9.14
N LEU A 214 -16.87 -0.31 -8.17
CA LEU A 214 -16.95 -1.68 -7.68
C LEU A 214 -18.18 -1.86 -6.79
N PRO A 215 -18.85 -3.03 -6.85
CA PRO A 215 -19.88 -3.32 -5.86
C PRO A 215 -19.25 -3.41 -4.47
N ASN A 216 -20.07 -3.22 -3.43
CA ASN A 216 -19.67 -3.34 -2.04
C ASN A 216 -19.41 -4.82 -1.67
N THR A 217 -18.31 -5.37 -2.16
CA THR A 217 -17.86 -6.77 -1.97
C THR A 217 -16.50 -6.86 -1.31
N LEU A 218 -15.65 -5.83 -1.43
CA LEU A 218 -14.33 -5.79 -0.80
C LEU A 218 -14.46 -5.89 0.73
N ARG A 219 -13.59 -6.71 1.31
CA ARG A 219 -13.42 -6.93 2.74
C ARG A 219 -12.04 -6.51 3.21
N ASN A 220 -11.04 -6.64 2.35
CA ASN A 220 -9.65 -6.35 2.65
C ASN A 220 -9.06 -5.51 1.51
N LEU A 221 -8.61 -4.30 1.83
CA LEU A 221 -7.96 -3.40 0.88
C LEU A 221 -6.62 -2.96 1.45
N ASN A 222 -5.54 -3.25 0.71
CA ASN A 222 -4.21 -2.75 1.00
C ASN A 222 -3.70 -1.94 -0.19
N VAL A 223 -3.54 -0.63 0.05
CA VAL A 223 -3.03 0.36 -0.90
C VAL A 223 -1.83 1.11 -0.31
N ALA A 224 -1.16 0.52 0.68
CA ALA A 224 -0.01 1.12 1.35
C ALA A 224 1.12 1.48 0.36
N GLY A 225 1.96 2.48 0.68
CA GLY A 225 3.13 2.83 -0.12
C GLY A 225 2.79 3.30 -1.54
N ASN A 226 1.74 4.10 -1.69
CA ASN A 226 1.31 4.69 -2.96
C ASN A 226 1.30 6.23 -2.86
N GLN A 227 0.61 6.91 -3.77
CA GLN A 227 0.53 8.38 -3.85
C GLN A 227 -0.90 8.89 -3.67
N ILE A 228 -1.71 8.16 -2.89
CA ILE A 228 -3.14 8.44 -2.71
C ILE A 228 -3.35 9.64 -1.79
N THR A 229 -4.29 10.51 -2.18
CA THR A 229 -4.68 11.71 -1.41
C THR A 229 -6.16 11.73 -1.04
N ASP A 230 -7.01 11.06 -1.82
CA ASP A 230 -8.46 11.05 -1.66
C ASP A 230 -8.98 9.63 -1.41
N LEU A 231 -9.84 9.50 -0.39
CA LEU A 231 -10.50 8.26 0.01
C LEU A 231 -12.00 8.28 -0.28
N THR A 232 -12.55 9.35 -0.87
CA THR A 232 -13.98 9.42 -1.23
C THR A 232 -14.47 8.23 -2.08
N PRO A 233 -13.68 7.61 -2.99
CA PRO A 233 -14.13 6.42 -3.73
C PRO A 233 -14.44 5.20 -2.85
N LEU A 234 -14.10 5.22 -1.56
CA LEU A 234 -14.37 4.14 -0.60
C LEU A 234 -15.71 4.29 0.13
N GLU A 235 -16.43 5.41 -0.02
CA GLU A 235 -17.58 5.78 0.83
C GLU A 235 -18.71 4.74 0.90
N HIS A 236 -18.91 3.97 -0.17
CA HIS A 236 -19.95 2.94 -0.26
C HIS A 236 -19.48 1.54 0.18
N MET A 237 -18.19 1.34 0.49
CA MET A 237 -17.57 0.04 0.76
C MET A 237 -17.83 -0.48 2.19
N THR A 238 -19.07 -0.40 2.67
CA THR A 238 -19.43 -0.68 4.07
C THR A 238 -19.18 -2.13 4.54
N ARG A 239 -18.79 -3.05 3.64
CA ARG A 239 -18.33 -4.40 3.98
C ARG A 239 -16.84 -4.51 4.28
N LEU A 240 -16.07 -3.45 4.08
CA LEU A 240 -14.64 -3.42 4.35
C LEU A 240 -14.38 -3.67 5.85
N ARG A 241 -13.41 -4.55 6.13
CA ARG A 241 -12.99 -4.95 7.49
C ARG A 241 -11.58 -4.49 7.79
N THR A 242 -10.68 -4.61 6.83
CA THR A 242 -9.30 -4.15 6.97
C THR A 242 -8.96 -3.18 5.85
N LEU A 243 -8.36 -2.06 6.24
CA LEU A 243 -7.88 -1.03 5.32
C LEU A 243 -6.46 -0.63 5.70
N ASP A 244 -5.53 -0.80 4.78
CA ASP A 244 -4.18 -0.25 4.91
C ASP A 244 -3.95 0.82 3.84
N ILE A 245 -3.81 2.06 4.31
CA ILE A 245 -3.49 3.26 3.52
C ILE A 245 -2.14 3.84 3.94
N SER A 246 -1.32 3.10 4.69
CA SER A 246 -0.06 3.61 5.23
C SER A 246 0.92 4.06 4.15
N GLY A 247 1.78 5.04 4.43
CA GLY A 247 2.77 5.52 3.47
C GLY A 247 2.16 6.14 2.20
N ASN A 248 1.12 6.97 2.36
CA ASN A 248 0.47 7.72 1.29
C ASN A 248 0.52 9.24 1.58
N GLN A 249 -0.29 10.04 0.88
CA GLN A 249 -0.35 11.49 1.01
C GLN A 249 -1.73 11.95 1.54
N VAL A 250 -2.43 11.08 2.28
CA VAL A 250 -3.78 11.35 2.78
C VAL A 250 -3.74 12.42 3.86
N GLN A 251 -4.56 13.46 3.70
CA GLN A 251 -4.75 14.53 4.70
C GLN A 251 -6.12 14.44 5.40
N HIS A 252 -7.12 13.96 4.67
CA HIS A 252 -8.51 13.90 5.11
C HIS A 252 -9.02 12.47 5.02
N LEU A 253 -9.72 12.03 6.06
CA LEU A 253 -10.34 10.71 6.13
C LEU A 253 -11.76 10.68 5.56
N LYS A 254 -12.11 11.67 4.72
CA LYS A 254 -13.41 11.72 4.05
C LYS A 254 -13.58 10.50 3.15
N GLY A 255 -14.74 9.86 3.20
CA GLY A 255 -15.03 8.57 2.56
C GLY A 255 -14.95 7.38 3.52
N LEU A 256 -14.51 7.57 4.77
CA LEU A 256 -14.47 6.49 5.76
C LEU A 256 -15.67 6.50 6.72
N GLU A 257 -16.49 7.56 6.72
CA GLU A 257 -17.54 7.82 7.72
C GLU A 257 -18.53 6.66 7.89
N GLU A 258 -18.91 6.04 6.77
CA GLU A 258 -19.93 5.00 6.72
C GLU A 258 -19.36 3.57 6.83
N LEU A 259 -18.03 3.43 6.92
CA LEU A 259 -17.35 2.14 7.04
C LEU A 259 -17.43 1.56 8.46
N THR A 260 -18.60 1.61 9.09
CA THR A 260 -18.89 1.19 10.48
C THR A 260 -18.51 -0.26 10.78
N GLY A 261 -18.32 -1.05 9.72
CA GLY A 261 -17.83 -2.41 9.75
C GLY A 261 -16.31 -2.59 9.81
N LEU A 262 -15.52 -1.51 9.69
CA LEU A 262 -14.07 -1.54 9.68
C LEU A 262 -13.54 -1.90 11.08
N THR A 263 -12.67 -2.90 11.15
CA THR A 263 -12.08 -3.39 12.39
C THR A 263 -10.60 -3.04 12.51
N GLU A 264 -9.90 -2.92 11.37
CA GLU A 264 -8.50 -2.51 11.31
C GLU A 264 -8.31 -1.39 10.28
N LEU A 265 -7.70 -0.30 10.74
CA LEU A 265 -7.22 0.80 9.90
C LEU A 265 -5.74 1.06 10.19
N ASN A 266 -4.89 0.74 9.22
CA ASN A 266 -3.52 1.21 9.20
C ASN A 266 -3.42 2.47 8.33
N ALA A 267 -3.15 3.61 8.97
CA ALA A 267 -3.03 4.91 8.34
C ALA A 267 -1.70 5.61 8.67
N GLU A 268 -0.68 4.84 9.04
CA GLU A 268 0.63 5.37 9.40
C GLU A 268 1.28 6.12 8.24
N SER A 269 2.18 7.07 8.56
CA SER A 269 3.01 7.77 7.57
C SER A 269 2.17 8.46 6.48
N ASN A 270 1.22 9.27 6.92
CA ASN A 270 0.37 10.13 6.10
C ASN A 270 0.44 11.58 6.62
N GLN A 271 -0.53 12.42 6.25
CA GLN A 271 -0.63 13.83 6.65
C GLN A 271 -1.95 14.12 7.37
N ILE A 272 -2.56 13.10 7.99
CA ILE A 272 -3.89 13.16 8.60
C ILE A 272 -3.85 14.03 9.85
N TYR A 273 -4.80 14.97 9.97
CA TYR A 273 -4.94 15.82 11.16
C TYR A 273 -6.35 15.86 11.75
N ASP A 274 -7.36 15.36 11.03
CA ASP A 274 -8.75 15.33 11.49
C ASP A 274 -9.24 13.89 11.58
N LEU A 275 -9.67 13.50 12.79
CA LEU A 275 -10.20 12.17 13.08
C LEU A 275 -11.73 12.17 13.17
N GLU A 276 -12.43 13.28 12.95
CA GLU A 276 -13.90 13.33 12.96
C GLU A 276 -14.56 12.27 12.07
N PRO A 277 -14.07 11.98 10.85
CA PRO A 277 -14.66 10.92 10.03
C PRO A 277 -14.66 9.54 10.67
N LEU A 278 -13.77 9.28 11.64
CA LEU A 278 -13.70 8.01 12.33
C LEU A 278 -14.73 7.88 13.46
N ARG A 279 -15.38 8.95 13.91
CA ARG A 279 -16.16 8.99 15.16
C ARG A 279 -17.19 7.85 15.35
N GLN A 280 -17.80 7.39 14.27
CA GLN A 280 -18.84 6.35 14.29
C GLN A 280 -18.30 4.93 14.06
N LEU A 281 -17.00 4.77 13.80
CA LEU A 281 -16.36 3.48 13.50
C LEU A 281 -16.06 2.67 14.77
N SER A 282 -17.09 2.47 15.58
CA SER A 282 -17.02 1.80 16.90
C SER A 282 -16.55 0.33 16.85
N SER A 283 -16.49 -0.29 15.67
CA SER A 283 -15.93 -1.63 15.45
C SER A 283 -14.40 -1.64 15.33
N LEU A 284 -13.75 -0.47 15.23
CA LEU A 284 -12.30 -0.37 15.12
C LEU A 284 -11.62 -0.87 16.39
N ASP A 285 -10.83 -1.93 16.22
CA ASP A 285 -10.05 -2.59 17.26
C ASP A 285 -8.55 -2.33 17.08
N VAL A 286 -8.13 -2.12 15.83
CA VAL A 286 -6.76 -1.73 15.47
C VAL A 286 -6.79 -0.43 14.66
N LEU A 287 -6.09 0.59 15.15
CA LEU A 287 -5.94 1.91 14.54
C LEU A 287 -4.48 2.37 14.64
N LYS A 288 -3.77 2.31 13.51
CA LYS A 288 -2.37 2.72 13.45
C LYS A 288 -2.27 4.11 12.81
N LEU A 289 -1.85 5.12 13.59
CA LEU A 289 -1.85 6.54 13.22
C LEU A 289 -0.48 7.20 13.34
N SER A 290 0.57 6.43 13.56
CA SER A 290 1.93 6.97 13.69
C SER A 290 2.37 7.77 12.46
N ASN A 291 3.28 8.72 12.67
CA ASN A 291 3.84 9.58 11.63
C ASN A 291 2.77 10.40 10.86
N ASN A 292 1.81 11.00 11.57
CA ASN A 292 0.76 11.86 11.01
C ASN A 292 0.79 13.29 11.59
N ARG A 293 -0.29 14.04 11.38
CA ARG A 293 -0.54 15.38 11.94
C ARG A 293 -1.68 15.38 12.97
N VAL A 294 -1.97 14.24 13.60
CA VAL A 294 -3.07 14.10 14.55
C VAL A 294 -2.78 14.96 15.79
N TRP A 295 -3.74 15.78 16.17
CA TRP A 295 -3.62 16.71 17.29
C TRP A 295 -4.74 16.54 18.33
N ASP A 296 -5.84 15.88 17.97
CA ASP A 296 -7.00 15.63 18.84
C ASP A 296 -7.45 14.17 18.72
N LEU A 297 -7.65 13.53 19.88
CA LEU A 297 -8.14 12.16 19.99
C LEU A 297 -9.61 12.10 20.46
N THR A 298 -10.25 13.26 20.68
CA THR A 298 -11.66 13.34 21.08
C THR A 298 -12.61 12.58 20.14
N PRO A 299 -12.42 12.56 18.81
CA PRO A 299 -13.28 11.78 17.92
C PRO A 299 -13.29 10.28 18.22
N ILE A 300 -12.18 9.74 18.72
CA ILE A 300 -12.02 8.30 19.03
C ILE A 300 -12.04 8.01 20.53
N ALA A 301 -12.44 8.96 21.37
CA ALA A 301 -12.39 8.85 22.83
C ALA A 301 -13.23 7.70 23.42
N GLY A 302 -14.23 7.22 22.66
CA GLY A 302 -15.10 6.11 23.06
C GLY A 302 -14.61 4.73 22.60
N PHE A 303 -13.48 4.66 21.90
CA PHE A 303 -13.00 3.41 21.32
C PHE A 303 -12.24 2.58 22.35
N THR A 304 -12.30 1.27 22.20
CA THR A 304 -11.54 0.32 23.01
C THR A 304 -10.69 -0.50 22.07
N PHE A 305 -9.37 -0.36 22.19
CA PHE A 305 -8.41 -1.10 21.38
C PHE A 305 -7.93 -2.31 22.17
N THR A 306 -8.11 -3.51 21.63
CA THR A 306 -7.46 -4.71 22.16
C THR A 306 -6.02 -4.79 21.63
N ARG A 307 -5.21 -5.66 22.23
CA ARG A 307 -3.81 -5.81 21.81
C ARG A 307 -3.80 -6.52 20.46
N ASP A 308 -2.99 -6.01 19.53
CA ASP A 308 -2.88 -6.55 18.18
C ASP A 308 -2.45 -8.03 18.22
N GLN A 309 -3.41 -8.95 18.15
CA GLN A 309 -3.15 -10.38 17.95
C GLN A 309 -2.91 -10.70 16.46
N SER A 310 -2.98 -9.70 15.59
CA SER A 310 -2.96 -9.82 14.13
C SER A 310 -1.58 -9.66 13.50
N ALA A 311 -0.50 -9.68 14.29
CA ALA A 311 0.86 -9.91 13.78
C ALA A 311 1.00 -11.22 12.96
N THR A 312 -0.06 -12.04 12.86
CA THR A 312 -0.15 -13.21 11.99
C THR A 312 -1.34 -13.22 11.02
N ASN A 313 -2.05 -12.12 10.78
CA ASN A 313 -3.00 -12.05 9.66
C ASN A 313 -2.29 -11.78 8.31
N VAL A 314 -1.11 -12.38 8.12
CA VAL A 314 -0.86 -13.03 6.82
C VAL A 314 -2.09 -13.89 6.62
N ILE A 315 -2.94 -13.51 5.67
CA ILE A 315 -4.06 -14.36 5.25
C ILE A 315 -3.49 -15.76 5.17
N GLN A 316 -3.98 -16.65 6.05
CA GLN A 316 -3.58 -18.04 6.00
C GLN A 316 -3.85 -18.47 4.57
N ASP A 317 -2.74 -18.61 3.86
CA ASP A 317 -2.65 -19.14 2.53
C ASP A 317 -3.45 -20.44 2.58
N ILE A 318 -4.61 -20.48 1.93
CA ILE A 318 -5.48 -21.66 1.92
C ILE A 318 -4.80 -22.80 1.12
N SER A 319 -3.53 -22.64 0.71
CA SER A 319 -2.69 -23.72 0.22
C SER A 319 -2.10 -24.61 1.33
N ALA A 320 -2.12 -24.21 2.60
CA ALA A 320 -1.56 -25.02 3.68
C ALA A 320 -2.57 -26.02 4.29
N SER A 321 -2.97 -27.03 3.52
CA SER A 321 -3.44 -28.29 4.10
C SER A 321 -2.82 -29.49 3.39
N THR A 322 -1.52 -29.71 3.61
CA THR A 322 -0.92 -31.01 3.99
C THR A 322 0.61 -30.89 4.11
N SER A 323 1.12 -31.24 5.30
CA SER A 323 2.50 -31.65 5.67
C SER A 323 3.67 -30.64 5.77
N LEU A 324 4.11 -30.48 7.03
CA LEU A 324 5.49 -30.51 7.59
C LEU A 324 6.46 -29.32 7.35
N SER A 325 6.44 -28.42 8.34
CA SER A 325 7.54 -27.67 8.95
C SER A 325 8.93 -27.63 8.28
N SER A 326 9.37 -26.42 7.92
CA SER A 326 10.75 -25.98 8.12
C SER A 326 10.75 -24.50 8.51
N GLY A 327 11.46 -24.18 9.59
CA GLY A 327 11.37 -22.90 10.28
C GLY A 327 12.02 -21.75 9.53
N ILE A 328 11.35 -20.61 9.53
CA ILE A 328 12.00 -19.29 9.49
C ILE A 328 11.88 -18.73 10.91
N GLN A 329 12.98 -18.82 11.66
CA GLN A 329 13.17 -18.01 12.86
C GLN A 329 13.42 -16.56 12.40
N THR A 330 12.40 -15.71 12.49
CA THR A 330 12.64 -14.29 12.70
C THR A 330 12.59 -14.04 14.20
N SER A 331 13.74 -13.66 14.76
CA SER A 331 13.86 -13.17 16.13
C SER A 331 13.01 -11.91 16.27
N VAL A 332 11.86 -12.00 16.96
CA VAL A 332 11.08 -10.82 17.36
C VAL A 332 11.14 -10.72 18.88
N SER A 333 12.16 -10.01 19.37
CA SER A 333 12.11 -9.39 20.69
C SER A 333 11.58 -7.97 20.52
N GLU A 334 10.28 -7.79 20.38
CA GLU A 334 9.66 -6.47 20.45
C GLU A 334 8.22 -6.61 20.96
N VAL A 335 7.90 -5.77 21.94
CA VAL A 335 6.63 -5.73 22.66
C VAL A 335 5.48 -5.60 21.66
N GLU A 336 4.52 -6.53 21.65
CA GLU A 336 3.33 -6.45 20.77
C GLU A 336 2.71 -5.04 20.83
N PRO A 337 2.60 -4.33 19.69
CA PRO A 337 2.10 -2.97 19.67
C PRO A 337 0.65 -2.94 20.15
N ALA A 338 0.30 -1.88 20.88
CA ALA A 338 -1.08 -1.62 21.27
C ALA A 338 -1.95 -1.49 20.01
N GLY A 339 -3.23 -1.86 20.09
CA GLY A 339 -4.19 -1.65 19.00
C GLY A 339 -4.37 -0.18 18.60
N LEU A 340 -3.82 0.79 19.36
CA LEU A 340 -3.67 2.18 18.94
C LEU A 340 -2.20 2.61 18.93
N THR A 341 -1.68 2.97 17.75
CA THR A 341 -0.36 3.62 17.60
C THR A 341 -0.54 5.09 17.21
N VAL A 342 0.16 6.00 17.88
CA VAL A 342 0.06 7.46 17.60
C VAL A 342 1.43 8.13 17.69
N GLN A 343 2.51 7.39 17.42
CA GLN A 343 3.84 7.95 17.53
C GLN A 343 4.11 9.03 16.51
N ASN A 344 4.93 10.03 16.85
CA ASN A 344 5.30 11.10 15.92
C ASN A 344 4.06 11.80 15.33
N ASN A 345 3.22 12.37 16.20
CA ASN A 345 2.05 13.19 15.87
C ASN A 345 2.21 14.59 16.47
N TYR A 346 1.12 15.31 16.75
CA TYR A 346 1.11 16.64 17.38
C TYR A 346 0.22 16.63 18.64
N LEU A 347 0.36 15.57 19.43
CA LEU A 347 -0.44 15.34 20.63
C LEU A 347 0.22 15.99 21.86
N ASP A 348 -0.57 16.68 22.70
CA ASP A 348 -0.09 17.19 23.98
C ASP A 348 0.02 16.05 25.00
N VAL A 349 1.20 15.46 25.12
CA VAL A 349 1.48 14.33 26.04
C VAL A 349 2.01 14.79 27.41
N VAL A 350 1.87 16.08 27.76
CA VAL A 350 2.25 16.59 29.08
C VAL A 350 1.41 15.91 30.17
N SER A 351 2.04 15.59 31.30
CA SER A 351 1.33 14.95 32.42
C SER A 351 0.17 15.84 32.90
N GLY A 352 -1.05 15.31 32.84
CA GLY A 352 -2.27 16.03 33.24
C GLY A 352 -3.06 16.64 32.08
N SER A 353 -2.50 16.71 30.86
CA SER A 353 -3.22 17.18 29.67
C SER A 353 -4.46 16.33 29.37
N HIS A 354 -5.42 16.89 28.63
CA HIS A 354 -6.63 16.16 28.24
C HIS A 354 -6.28 14.99 27.34
N THR A 355 -5.37 15.22 26.40
CA THR A 355 -4.85 14.20 25.48
C THR A 355 -4.18 13.04 26.23
N MET A 356 -3.36 13.31 27.24
CA MET A 356 -2.74 12.25 28.05
C MET A 356 -3.80 11.46 28.86
N GLN A 357 -4.86 12.11 29.34
CA GLN A 357 -5.97 11.43 30.01
C GLN A 357 -6.74 10.50 29.05
N LEU A 358 -6.95 10.90 27.79
CA LEU A 358 -7.54 10.06 26.75
C LEU A 358 -6.67 8.84 26.47
N LEU A 359 -5.37 9.04 26.23
CA LEU A 359 -4.42 7.96 25.96
C LEU A 359 -4.35 6.92 27.09
N ASN A 360 -4.38 7.39 28.35
CA ASN A 360 -4.42 6.50 29.51
C ASN A 360 -5.70 5.66 29.54
N ARG A 361 -6.87 6.25 29.20
CA ARG A 361 -8.14 5.52 29.12
C ARG A 361 -8.15 4.48 28.00
N MET A 362 -7.51 4.79 26.87
CA MET A 362 -7.35 3.88 25.74
C MET A 362 -6.22 2.85 25.94
N ASN A 363 -5.65 2.77 27.15
CA ASN A 363 -4.62 1.79 27.56
C ASN A 363 -3.33 1.83 26.70
N VAL A 364 -2.96 3.00 26.15
CA VAL A 364 -1.71 3.16 25.38
C VAL A 364 -0.57 3.56 26.32
N ARG A 365 0.20 2.57 26.81
CA ARG A 365 1.08 2.72 27.98
C ARG A 365 2.46 3.35 27.71
N GLU A 366 2.96 3.37 26.47
CA GLU A 366 4.33 3.80 26.14
C GLU A 366 4.46 5.24 25.57
N GLN A 367 3.53 6.13 25.96
CA GLN A 367 3.35 7.44 25.31
C GLN A 367 4.32 8.56 25.75
N LYS A 368 4.92 8.46 26.95
CA LYS A 368 5.72 9.58 27.51
C LYS A 368 7.04 9.84 26.80
N ARG A 369 7.51 8.89 25.99
CA ARG A 369 8.76 9.01 25.22
C ARG A 369 8.50 9.20 23.72
N THR A 370 7.23 9.33 23.36
CA THR A 370 6.82 9.42 21.99
C THR A 370 7.17 10.80 21.45
N PRO A 371 7.94 10.91 20.35
CA PRO A 371 8.16 12.19 19.70
C PRO A 371 6.81 12.81 19.33
N GLN A 372 6.60 14.08 19.68
CA GLN A 372 5.43 14.86 19.30
C GLN A 372 5.90 16.22 18.80
N GLY A 373 5.28 16.71 17.73
CA GLY A 373 5.51 18.04 17.19
C GLY A 373 4.70 19.10 17.93
N SER A 374 5.13 20.34 17.81
CA SER A 374 4.39 21.51 18.29
C SER A 374 3.41 22.01 17.24
N PHE A 375 2.25 22.50 17.68
CA PHE A 375 1.27 23.11 16.79
C PHE A 375 0.53 24.26 17.48
N GLN A 376 -0.04 25.14 16.67
CA GLN A 376 -0.96 26.17 17.09
C GLN A 376 -2.35 25.87 16.55
N ARG A 377 -3.38 26.11 17.37
CA ARG A 377 -4.79 25.99 17.00
C ARG A 377 -5.48 27.32 17.20
N LEU A 378 -5.96 27.91 16.12
CA LEU A 378 -6.79 29.11 16.11
C LEU A 378 -8.18 28.78 15.57
N ILE A 379 -9.19 29.58 15.92
CA ILE A 379 -10.57 29.38 15.47
C ILE A 379 -11.09 30.69 14.91
N GLU A 380 -11.66 30.66 13.70
CA GLU A 380 -12.26 31.83 13.05
C GLU A 380 -13.24 32.54 13.99
N GLY A 381 -13.09 33.85 14.17
CA GLY A 381 -13.95 34.67 15.03
C GLY A 381 -13.72 34.53 16.54
N SER A 382 -12.83 33.63 16.98
CA SER A 382 -12.48 33.46 18.40
C SER A 382 -11.26 34.29 18.79
N THR A 383 -11.32 34.91 19.96
CA THR A 383 -10.16 35.55 20.61
C THR A 383 -9.41 34.61 21.56
N THR A 384 -9.58 33.30 21.39
CA THR A 384 -8.83 32.27 22.12
C THR A 384 -8.13 31.35 21.14
N ALA A 385 -6.81 31.23 21.28
CA ALA A 385 -5.97 30.28 20.57
C ALA A 385 -5.37 29.27 21.55
N TYR A 386 -4.80 28.20 21.01
CA TYR A 386 -4.17 27.15 21.79
C TYR A 386 -2.80 26.79 21.22
N VAL A 387 -1.87 26.41 22.09
CA VAL A 387 -0.61 25.75 21.75
C VAL A 387 -0.53 24.50 22.61
N GLY A 388 -0.64 23.32 22.00
CA GLY A 388 -1.06 22.11 22.71
C GLY A 388 -2.44 22.31 23.36
N ASP A 389 -2.60 21.89 24.61
CA ASP A 389 -3.85 22.09 25.38
C ASP A 389 -3.91 23.46 26.08
N ARG A 390 -2.83 24.27 26.03
CA ARG A 390 -2.78 25.56 26.74
C ARG A 390 -3.48 26.67 25.95
N ALA A 391 -4.44 27.33 26.59
CA ALA A 391 -5.16 28.47 26.02
C ALA A 391 -4.39 29.80 26.14
N TYR A 392 -4.54 30.64 25.12
CA TYR A 392 -3.99 31.99 25.04
C TYR A 392 -5.08 32.98 24.59
N ALA A 393 -5.12 34.14 25.22
CA ALA A 393 -5.97 35.24 24.78
C ALA A 393 -5.34 35.93 23.58
N LEU A 394 -6.11 36.07 22.50
CA LEU A 394 -5.76 36.87 21.34
C LEU A 394 -6.31 38.29 21.50
N ASP A 395 -5.54 39.27 21.06
CA ASP A 395 -5.97 40.66 20.99
C ASP A 395 -6.87 40.95 19.79
N ALA A 396 -6.93 40.04 18.81
CA ALA A 396 -7.94 40.02 17.76
C ALA A 396 -8.14 38.60 17.20
N ALA A 397 -9.33 38.32 16.69
CA ALA A 397 -9.69 37.00 16.16
C ALA A 397 -9.23 36.82 14.70
N PRO A 398 -8.81 35.60 14.30
CA PRO A 398 -8.58 35.28 12.90
C PRO A 398 -9.90 35.32 12.11
N PHE A 399 -9.81 35.57 10.81
CA PHE A 399 -10.97 35.69 9.93
C PHE A 399 -10.65 35.22 8.52
N ILE A 400 -11.68 35.00 7.72
CA ILE A 400 -11.55 34.76 6.28
C ILE A 400 -11.96 36.03 5.54
N ASP A 401 -11.12 36.45 4.59
CA ASP A 401 -11.39 37.57 3.69
C ASP A 401 -10.98 37.17 2.28
N GLU A 402 -11.88 37.35 1.31
CA GLU A 402 -11.69 36.94 -0.10
C GLU A 402 -11.14 35.50 -0.29
N GLY A 403 -11.58 34.54 0.55
CA GLY A 403 -11.10 33.16 0.49
C GLY A 403 -9.68 32.94 1.02
N ARG A 404 -9.14 33.89 1.79
CA ARG A 404 -7.86 33.78 2.49
C ARG A 404 -8.06 33.84 3.98
N THR A 405 -7.43 32.91 4.68
CA THR A 405 -7.42 32.86 6.14
C THR A 405 -6.36 33.81 6.68
N TYR A 406 -6.80 34.84 7.39
CA TYR A 406 -5.98 35.83 8.06
C TYR A 406 -5.83 35.50 9.54
N VAL A 407 -4.59 35.45 10.02
CA VAL A 407 -4.25 35.17 11.42
C VAL A 407 -3.51 36.34 12.06
N PRO A 408 -3.65 36.56 13.38
CA PRO A 408 -2.94 37.63 14.08
C PRO A 408 -1.42 37.44 13.94
N LEU A 409 -0.77 38.38 13.27
CA LEU A 409 0.65 38.26 12.91
C LEU A 409 1.53 38.05 14.13
N ARG A 410 1.34 38.89 15.16
CA ARG A 410 2.17 38.87 16.36
C ARG A 410 2.11 37.52 17.07
N PHE A 411 0.91 37.06 17.40
CA PHE A 411 0.71 35.80 18.12
C PHE A 411 1.37 34.64 17.36
N VAL A 412 1.01 34.47 16.08
CA VAL A 412 1.47 33.33 15.28
C VAL A 412 2.99 33.32 15.10
N SER A 413 3.58 34.48 14.80
CA SER A 413 5.04 34.60 14.63
C SER A 413 5.80 34.38 15.95
N GLU A 414 5.32 34.93 17.06
CA GLU A 414 5.98 34.78 18.36
C GLU A 414 5.95 33.33 18.87
N GLN A 415 4.86 32.59 18.62
CA GLN A 415 4.81 31.15 18.91
C GLN A 415 5.79 30.32 18.06
N LEU A 416 6.20 30.83 16.90
CA LEU A 416 7.24 30.23 16.06
C LEU A 416 8.65 30.77 16.37
N ASN A 417 8.86 31.32 17.57
CA ASN A 417 10.13 31.92 18.00
C ASN A 417 10.62 33.10 17.15
N ALA A 418 9.72 33.76 16.41
CA ALA A 418 10.03 34.99 15.70
C ALA A 418 9.69 36.23 16.55
N ARG A 419 10.34 37.36 16.28
CA ARG A 419 10.03 38.66 16.89
C ARG A 419 9.32 39.53 15.89
N VAL A 420 8.26 40.21 16.33
CA VAL A 420 7.48 41.14 15.49
C VAL A 420 7.63 42.57 16.00
N ASN A 421 8.23 43.41 15.16
CA ASN A 421 8.35 44.86 15.36
C ASN A 421 7.44 45.60 14.39
N TRP A 422 6.90 46.74 14.83
CA TRP A 422 6.01 47.58 14.04
C TRP A 422 6.61 48.95 13.82
N ASN A 423 6.79 49.37 12.57
CA ASN A 423 7.18 50.72 12.21
C ASN A 423 5.93 51.53 11.84
N SER A 424 5.52 52.43 12.74
CA SER A 424 4.34 53.27 12.54
C SER A 424 4.51 54.32 11.42
N GLY A 425 5.73 54.80 11.19
CA GLY A 425 6.02 55.81 10.16
C GLY A 425 5.91 55.26 8.74
N THR A 426 6.40 54.02 8.52
CA THR A 426 6.34 53.35 7.21
C THR A 426 5.16 52.38 7.08
N ARG A 427 4.36 52.21 8.14
CA ARG A 427 3.28 51.21 8.23
C ARG A 427 3.77 49.81 7.84
N GLU A 428 4.93 49.44 8.37
CA GLU A 428 5.64 48.21 8.03
C GLU A 428 5.76 47.30 9.25
N ALA A 429 5.44 46.02 9.05
CA ALA A 429 5.78 44.97 10.01
C ALA A 429 7.16 44.40 9.66
N VAL A 430 8.03 44.29 10.67
CA VAL A 430 9.35 43.67 10.56
C VAL A 430 9.36 42.42 11.43
N ILE A 431 9.51 41.26 10.80
CA ILE A 431 9.53 39.96 11.49
C ILE A 431 10.94 39.39 11.39
N THR A 432 11.53 39.00 12.52
CA THR A 432 12.86 38.39 12.55
C THR A 432 12.84 37.05 13.24
N GLN A 433 13.45 36.04 12.62
CA GLN A 433 13.60 34.69 13.18
C GLN A 433 14.98 34.17 12.76
N ASN A 434 15.86 33.92 13.72
CA ASN A 434 17.26 33.59 13.45
C ASN A 434 17.92 34.61 12.50
N ASP A 435 18.40 34.19 11.33
CA ASP A 435 18.98 35.00 10.27
C ASP A 435 17.94 35.53 9.27
N LYS A 436 16.69 35.07 9.34
CA LYS A 436 15.60 35.49 8.46
C LYS A 436 15.00 36.82 8.92
N THR A 437 14.94 37.79 8.00
CA THR A 437 14.26 39.07 8.17
C THR A 437 13.21 39.25 7.08
N ILE A 438 11.97 39.54 7.50
CA ILE A 438 10.83 39.81 6.65
C ILE A 438 10.36 41.24 6.91
N ARG A 439 10.20 42.04 5.86
CA ARG A 439 9.63 43.40 5.93
C ARG A 439 8.41 43.49 5.02
N TRP A 440 7.27 43.85 5.60
CA TRP A 440 6.00 43.86 4.89
C TRP A 440 5.17 45.11 5.22
N SER A 441 4.97 45.98 4.24
CA SER A 441 4.08 47.15 4.35
C SER A 441 2.61 46.75 4.21
N VAL A 442 1.75 47.37 5.03
CA VAL A 442 0.30 47.14 5.02
C VAL A 442 -0.30 47.43 3.65
N GLY A 443 -1.17 46.54 3.17
CA GLY A 443 -1.88 46.69 1.91
C GLY A 443 -1.03 46.39 0.67
N ASN A 444 0.27 46.10 0.84
CA ASN A 444 1.14 45.72 -0.27
C ASN A 444 1.19 44.19 -0.39
N LYS A 445 1.16 43.66 -1.62
CA LYS A 445 1.37 42.23 -1.90
C LYS A 445 2.86 41.86 -2.01
N GLN A 446 3.71 42.86 -2.19
CA GLN A 446 5.16 42.69 -2.19
C GLN A 446 5.68 42.65 -0.76
N VAL A 447 6.55 41.67 -0.50
CA VAL A 447 7.17 41.44 0.80
C VAL A 447 8.67 41.24 0.59
N VAL A 448 9.49 41.86 1.42
CA VAL A 448 10.95 41.72 1.33
C VAL A 448 11.41 40.66 2.33
N VAL A 449 12.06 39.60 1.84
CA VAL A 449 12.60 38.50 2.65
C VAL A 449 14.11 38.43 2.41
N ASN A 450 14.93 38.65 3.45
CA ASN A 450 16.39 38.69 3.35
C ASN A 450 16.89 39.53 2.15
N ASP A 451 16.35 40.74 2.03
CA ASP A 451 16.65 41.71 0.97
C ASP A 451 16.21 41.32 -0.45
N THR A 452 15.50 40.19 -0.59
CA THR A 452 14.89 39.77 -1.86
C THR A 452 13.40 40.09 -1.88
N LEU A 453 12.91 40.60 -3.00
CA LEU A 453 11.49 40.86 -3.20
C LEU A 453 10.75 39.56 -3.51
N ALA A 454 9.74 39.22 -2.71
CA ALA A 454 8.77 38.16 -2.98
C ALA A 454 7.37 38.77 -3.18
N ILE A 455 6.52 38.06 -3.94
CA ILE A 455 5.14 38.46 -4.21
C ILE A 455 4.23 37.44 -3.52
N ASN A 456 3.36 37.92 -2.65
CA ASN A 456 2.31 37.12 -2.05
C ASN A 456 0.97 37.35 -2.78
N ASP A 457 0.07 36.38 -2.71
CA ASP A 457 -1.23 36.48 -3.37
C ASP A 457 -2.21 37.41 -2.63
N ALA A 458 -2.01 37.61 -1.31
CA ALA A 458 -2.78 38.54 -0.49
C ALA A 458 -1.88 39.46 0.36
N PRO A 459 -2.29 40.69 0.66
CA PRO A 459 -1.47 41.64 1.43
C PRO A 459 -1.55 41.37 2.94
N LEU A 460 -0.58 41.90 3.70
CA LEU A 460 -0.73 42.11 5.14
C LEU A 460 -1.82 43.17 5.39
N LEU A 461 -2.76 42.87 6.28
CA LEU A 461 -3.89 43.74 6.61
C LEU A 461 -3.76 44.34 8.01
N MET A 462 -4.38 45.50 8.20
CA MET A 462 -4.60 46.09 9.52
C MET A 462 -6.10 46.16 9.78
N LYS A 463 -6.54 45.57 10.90
CA LYS A 463 -7.92 45.63 11.36
C LYS A 463 -7.93 45.97 12.85
N ASP A 464 -8.65 47.02 13.22
CA ASP A 464 -8.75 47.51 14.61
C ASP A 464 -7.39 47.75 15.29
N GLY A 465 -6.41 48.26 14.52
CA GLY A 465 -5.06 48.52 15.00
C GLY A 465 -4.18 47.27 15.17
N LYS A 466 -4.63 46.10 14.71
CA LYS A 466 -3.90 44.83 14.76
C LYS A 466 -3.50 44.36 13.37
N ALA A 467 -2.28 43.82 13.26
CA ALA A 467 -1.73 43.32 12.01
C ALA A 467 -2.12 41.86 11.78
N PHE A 468 -2.55 41.55 10.57
CA PHE A 468 -2.96 40.23 10.13
C PHE A 468 -2.21 39.82 8.88
N VAL A 469 -1.83 38.56 8.82
CA VAL A 469 -1.16 37.99 7.64
C VAL A 469 -1.90 36.75 7.15
N PRO A 470 -1.83 36.46 5.84
CA PRO A 470 -2.33 35.20 5.31
C PRO A 470 -1.60 34.03 5.96
N VAL A 471 -2.33 33.02 6.44
CA VAL A 471 -1.73 31.86 7.12
C VAL A 471 -0.76 31.10 6.20
N ARG A 472 -1.00 31.11 4.89
CA ARG A 472 -0.11 30.53 3.88
C ARG A 472 1.26 31.19 3.86
N PHE A 473 1.32 32.52 4.02
CA PHE A 473 2.59 33.22 4.12
C PHE A 473 3.40 32.73 5.33
N ILE A 474 2.74 32.52 6.48
CA ILE A 474 3.39 31.93 7.65
C ILE A 474 3.94 30.54 7.34
N SER A 475 3.13 29.68 6.68
CA SER A 475 3.53 28.34 6.23
C SER A 475 4.85 28.36 5.45
N GLU A 476 4.89 29.18 4.40
CA GLU A 476 6.02 29.29 3.47
C GLU A 476 7.26 29.89 4.13
N GLN A 477 7.10 30.93 4.96
CA GLN A 477 8.23 31.65 5.53
C GLN A 477 8.82 31.00 6.79
N PHE A 478 8.03 30.24 7.54
CA PHE A 478 8.47 29.65 8.81
C PHE A 478 8.65 28.13 8.75
N ASN A 479 8.61 27.53 7.56
CA ASN A 479 8.69 26.07 7.37
C ASN A 479 7.66 25.34 8.26
N THR A 480 6.41 25.79 8.17
CA THR A 480 5.27 25.19 8.87
C THR A 480 4.28 24.63 7.87
N SER A 481 3.45 23.69 8.30
CA SER A 481 2.33 23.17 7.50
C SER A 481 1.00 23.68 8.07
N VAL A 482 0.00 23.88 7.23
CA VAL A 482 -1.31 24.40 7.67
C VAL A 482 -2.41 23.39 7.40
N GLY A 483 -3.30 23.19 8.37
CA GLY A 483 -4.55 22.46 8.23
C GLY A 483 -5.75 23.38 8.46
N TYR A 484 -6.88 23.06 7.84
CA TYR A 484 -8.14 23.76 8.07
C TYR A 484 -9.28 22.76 8.20
N ILE A 485 -9.99 22.80 9.33
CA ILE A 485 -11.17 21.97 9.59
C ILE A 485 -12.40 22.86 9.42
N GLY A 486 -13.15 22.66 8.34
CA GLY A 486 -14.27 23.53 7.96
C GLY A 486 -15.46 23.47 8.93
N SER A 487 -15.77 22.30 9.49
CA SER A 487 -16.90 22.09 10.41
C SER A 487 -16.78 22.91 11.69
N SER A 488 -15.56 23.04 12.22
CA SER A 488 -15.25 23.78 13.44
C SER A 488 -14.58 25.13 13.18
N LYS A 489 -14.36 25.50 11.91
CA LYS A 489 -13.60 26.69 11.48
C LYS A 489 -12.21 26.78 12.13
N THR A 490 -11.58 25.63 12.31
CA THR A 490 -10.30 25.50 13.01
C THR A 490 -9.14 25.65 12.04
N ILE A 491 -8.16 26.46 12.42
CA ILE A 491 -6.92 26.72 11.69
C ILE A 491 -5.79 26.10 12.50
N LEU A 492 -5.04 25.20 11.89
CA LEU A 492 -3.94 24.48 12.51
C LEU A 492 -2.63 24.89 11.84
N ILE A 493 -1.63 25.25 12.63
CA ILE A 493 -0.29 25.60 12.15
C ILE A 493 0.69 24.64 12.83
N PHE A 494 1.23 23.70 12.06
CA PHE A 494 2.12 22.64 12.52
C PHE A 494 3.57 23.04 12.28
N GLU A 495 4.42 22.97 13.31
CA GLU A 495 5.86 23.00 13.08
C GLU A 495 6.26 21.75 12.29
N ASN A 496 7.01 21.91 11.21
CA ASN A 496 7.46 20.74 10.47
C ASN A 496 8.42 19.93 11.35
N LYS A 497 8.18 18.62 11.44
CA LYS A 497 9.04 17.69 12.18
C LYS A 497 10.46 17.82 11.64
N GLN A 498 11.44 18.00 12.53
CA GLN A 498 12.85 17.96 12.16
C GLN A 498 13.11 16.56 11.58
N LEU A 499 13.54 16.50 10.32
CA LEU A 499 14.14 15.28 9.78
C LEU A 499 15.38 15.02 10.63
N GLY A 500 15.30 14.07 11.57
CA GLY A 500 16.50 13.55 12.20
C GLY A 500 17.44 13.05 11.10
N GLU A 501 18.73 13.36 11.20
CA GLU A 501 19.74 12.73 10.35
C GLU A 501 19.62 11.20 10.49
N SER A 502 19.54 10.50 9.34
CA SER A 502 19.33 9.05 9.11
C SER A 502 17.89 8.55 9.30
N VAL A 503 17.25 7.92 8.30
CA VAL A 503 17.68 6.74 7.52
C VAL A 503 17.48 7.00 6.02
N GLN A 504 18.52 6.75 5.21
CA GLN A 504 18.41 6.77 3.74
C GLN A 504 17.41 5.69 3.26
N PRO A 505 16.76 5.90 2.10
CA PRO A 505 15.67 5.05 1.61
C PRO A 505 16.02 3.57 1.53
#